data_AF-A0A3D1RAF8-F1
#
_entry.id   AF-A0A3D1RAF8-F1
#
_cell.length_a   1.000
_cell.length_b   1.000
_cell.length_c   1.000
_cell.angle_alpha   90.00
_cell.angle_beta   90.00
_cell.angle_gamma   90.00
#
_symmetry.space_group_name_H-M   'P 1'
#
loop_
_entity.id
_entity.type
_entity.pdbx_description
1 polymer ?
#
loop_
_entity_poly.entity_id
_entity_poly.type
_entity_poly.pdbx_seq_one_letter_code
_entity_poly.pdbx_strand_id
1 'polypeptide(L)' 'KALAAPPVELLGPLPDPEVAGLYAGCRALVFPGEEDAGITPLEAQASGRPVIALARGGALETVIGLGEP' A
#
# COMPACT_ATOMS: atom_id res chain seq x y z
N LYS A 1 -13.06 4.37 -23.08
CA LYS A 1 -11.97 5.00 -22.29
C LYS A 1 -11.09 3.89 -21.75
N ALA A 2 -9.77 3.95 -21.94
CA ALA A 2 -8.86 3.02 -21.25
C ALA A 2 -8.85 3.34 -19.75
N LEU A 3 -8.80 2.32 -18.89
CA LEU A 3 -8.82 2.47 -17.43
C LEU A 3 -7.48 2.96 -16.86
N ALA A 4 -6.39 2.78 -17.61
CA ALA A 4 -5.06 3.23 -17.26
C ALA A 4 -4.37 3.86 -18.49
N ALA A 5 -3.40 4.74 -18.24
CA ALA A 5 -2.51 5.32 -19.24
C ALA A 5 -1.06 5.15 -18.77
N PRO A 6 -0.07 5.02 -19.67
CA PRO A 6 1.33 4.93 -19.27
C PRO A 6 1.72 6.08 -18.33
N PRO A 7 2.46 5.79 -17.25
CA PRO A 7 3.16 4.53 -16.95
C PRO A 7 2.36 3.51 -16.09
N VAL A 8 1.03 3.60 -16.04
CA VAL A 8 0.20 2.74 -15.16
C VAL A 8 -0.08 1.39 -15.80
N GLU A 9 0.18 0.33 -15.04
CA GLU A 9 -0.18 -1.05 -15.37
C GLU A 9 -1.24 -1.57 -14.38
N LEU A 10 -2.25 -2.27 -14.90
CA LEU A 10 -3.30 -2.90 -14.08
C LEU A 10 -3.12 -4.42 -14.16
N LEU A 11 -2.65 -5.02 -13.07
CA LEU A 11 -2.28 -6.44 -13.03
C LEU A 11 -3.47 -7.40 -12.80
N GLY A 12 -4.62 -6.87 -12.38
CA GLY A 12 -5.78 -7.69 -12.00
C GLY A 12 -5.58 -8.42 -10.66
N PRO A 13 -6.39 -9.45 -10.37
CA PRO A 13 -6.21 -10.29 -9.19
C PRO A 13 -4.91 -11.10 -9.28
N LEU A 14 -4.15 -11.13 -8.19
CA LEU A 14 -2.89 -11.85 -8.09
C LEU A 14 -2.87 -12.78 -6.87
N PRO A 15 -2.18 -13.93 -6.92
CA PRO A 15 -1.92 -14.75 -5.75
C PRO A 15 -1.05 -14.04 -4.71
N ASP A 16 -1.21 -14.37 -3.43
CA ASP A 16 -0.47 -13.75 -2.31
C ASP A 16 1.07 -13.72 -2.51
N PRO A 17 1.73 -14.78 -3.03
CA PRO A 17 3.17 -14.73 -3.27
C PRO A 17 3.60 -13.68 -4.30
N GLU A 18 2.77 -13.41 -5.30
CA GLU A 18 3.04 -12.38 -6.31
C GLU A 18 2.84 -10.99 -5.73
N VAL A 19 1.78 -10.80 -4.92
CA VAL A 19 1.55 -9.55 -4.17
C VAL A 19 2.71 -9.26 -3.22
N ALA A 20 3.19 -10.27 -2.49
CA ALA A 20 4.36 -10.15 -1.62
C ALA A 20 5.62 -9.77 -2.41
N GLY A 21 5.81 -10.33 -3.61
CA GLY A 21 6.89 -9.94 -4.52
C GLY A 21 6.79 -8.48 -4.98
N LEU A 22 5.58 -8.00 -5.29
CA LEU A 22 5.32 -6.60 -5.65
C LEU A 22 5.62 -5.66 -4.49
N TYR A 23 5.18 -5.99 -3.26
CA TYR A 23 5.59 -5.22 -2.08
C TYR A 23 7.12 -5.26 -1.92
N ALA A 24 7.76 -6.42 -2.04
CA ALA A 24 9.21 -6.51 -1.87
C ALA A 24 10.01 -5.65 -2.88
N GLY A 25 9.50 -5.50 -4.10
CA GLY A 25 10.14 -4.77 -5.19
C GLY A 25 9.71 -3.30 -5.34
N CYS A 26 8.67 -2.84 -4.65
CA CYS A 26 8.17 -1.48 -4.82
C CYS A 26 9.01 -0.44 -4.05
N ARG A 27 8.93 0.81 -4.50
CA ARG A 27 9.55 1.96 -3.81
C ARG A 27 8.71 2.44 -2.62
N ALA A 28 7.39 2.38 -2.75
CA ALA A 28 6.42 2.77 -1.73
C ALA A 28 5.04 2.21 -2.10
N LEU A 29 4.20 1.98 -1.09
CA LEU A 29 2.77 1.76 -1.27
C LEU A 29 2.04 3.11 -1.19
N VAL A 30 1.19 3.40 -2.17
CA VAL A 30 0.21 4.50 -2.09
C VAL A 30 -1.14 3.90 -1.76
N PHE A 31 -1.68 4.23 -0.59
CA PHE A 31 -2.91 3.66 -0.07
C PHE A 31 -3.98 4.76 0.13
N PRO A 32 -4.79 5.05 -0.90
CA PRO A 32 -5.85 6.04 -0.81
C PRO A 32 -7.13 5.49 -0.15
N GLY A 33 -7.20 4.16 0.05
CA GLY A 33 -8.35 3.49 0.65
C GLY A 33 -8.47 3.76 2.15
N GLU A 34 -9.67 3.56 2.68
CA GLU A 34 -9.95 3.49 4.11
C GLU A 34 -10.30 2.05 4.43
N GLU A 35 -9.50 1.40 5.26
CA GLU A 35 -9.68 0.01 5.71
C GLU A 35 -9.60 0.00 7.24
N ASP A 36 -10.46 -0.78 7.89
CA ASP A 36 -10.59 -0.77 9.35
C ASP A 36 -9.33 -1.26 10.07
N ALA A 37 -8.66 -2.28 9.54
CA ALA A 37 -7.52 -2.93 10.18
C ALA A 37 -6.15 -2.51 9.62
N GLY A 38 -6.12 -1.77 8.51
CA GLY A 38 -4.87 -1.32 7.87
C GLY A 38 -3.92 -2.46 7.48
N ILE A 39 -4.45 -3.64 7.14
CA ILE A 39 -3.64 -4.83 6.81
C ILE A 39 -2.78 -4.57 5.58
N THR A 40 -3.35 -3.91 4.56
CA THR A 40 -2.63 -3.58 3.33
C THR A 40 -1.38 -2.69 3.59
N PRO A 41 -1.49 -1.56 4.32
CA PRO A 41 -0.33 -0.83 4.84
C PRO A 41 0.65 -1.68 5.65
N LEU A 42 0.16 -2.59 6.50
CA LEU A 42 1.01 -3.42 7.37
C LEU A 42 1.86 -4.40 6.57
N GLU A 43 1.33 -5.03 5.52
CA GLU A 43 2.06 -5.93 4.64
C GLU A 43 3.20 -5.22 3.89
N ALA A 44 2.94 -4.00 3.41
CA ALA A 44 3.97 -3.17 2.79
C ALA A 44 5.08 -2.80 3.79
N GLN A 45 4.72 -2.44 5.02
CA GLN A 45 5.68 -2.14 6.09
C GLN A 45 6.46 -3.37 6.54
N ALA A 46 5.81 -4.54 6.65
CA ALA A 46 6.46 -5.81 6.97
C ALA A 46 7.45 -6.23 5.88
N SER A 47 7.18 -5.85 4.63
CA SER A 47 8.14 -5.97 3.55
C SER A 47 9.30 -4.97 3.70
N GLY A 48 9.19 -3.91 4.50
CA GLY A 48 10.21 -2.87 4.65
C GLY A 48 10.05 -1.74 3.64
N ARG A 49 8.81 -1.45 3.22
CA ARG A 49 8.50 -0.39 2.26
C ARG A 49 7.75 0.75 2.92
N PRO A 50 8.06 2.00 2.55
CA PRO A 50 7.33 3.16 3.05
C PRO A 50 5.89 3.16 2.53
N VAL A 51 4.98 3.71 3.34
CA VAL A 51 3.55 3.85 3.03
C VAL A 51 3.19 5.32 2.96
N ILE A 52 2.44 5.70 1.92
CA ILE A 52 1.75 6.98 1.79
C ILE A 52 0.26 6.68 1.88
N ALA A 53 -0.33 6.90 3.05
CA ALA A 53 -1.73 6.57 3.32
C ALA A 53 -2.58 7.83 3.53
N LEU A 54 -3.87 7.71 3.26
CA LEU A 54 -4.85 8.65 3.80
C LEU A 54 -4.90 8.49 5.33
N ALA A 55 -4.72 9.58 6.07
CA ALA A 55 -4.69 9.59 7.55
C ALA A 55 -6.09 9.36 8.17
N ARG A 56 -6.69 8.19 7.90
CA ARG A 56 -8.03 7.76 8.31
C ARG A 56 -8.07 6.23 8.49
N GLY A 57 -9.09 5.75 9.21
CA GLY A 57 -9.30 4.32 9.45
C GLY A 57 -8.10 3.65 10.12
N GLY A 58 -7.92 2.35 9.87
CA GLY A 58 -6.86 1.53 10.44
C GLY A 58 -5.44 1.92 10.00
N ALA A 59 -5.27 2.81 9.02
CA ALA A 59 -3.95 3.35 8.72
C ALA A 59 -3.35 4.10 9.92
N LEU A 60 -4.19 4.79 10.70
CA LEU A 60 -3.76 5.53 11.90
C LEU A 60 -3.33 4.61 13.06
N GLU A 61 -3.68 3.33 13.03
CA GLU A 61 -3.31 2.35 14.06
C GLU A 61 -1.86 1.86 13.89
N THR A 62 -1.30 1.94 12.67
CA THR A 62 -0.01 1.31 12.35
C THR A 62 0.97 2.22 11.64
N VAL A 63 0.50 3.20 10.87
CA VAL A 63 1.37 4.11 10.11
C VAL A 63 1.72 5.32 10.97
N ILE A 64 3.02 5.46 11.29
CA ILE A 64 3.52 6.61 12.05
C ILE A 64 3.65 7.82 11.12
N GLY A 65 3.01 8.93 11.48
CA GLY A 65 3.05 10.17 10.71
C GLY A 65 4.43 10.84 10.75
N LEU A 66 4.77 11.60 9.70
CA LEU A 66 5.96 12.44 9.73
C LEU A 66 5.81 13.52 10.81
N GLY A 67 6.61 13.43 11.88
CA GLY A 67 6.57 14.36 13.01
C GLY A 67 5.93 13.80 14.27
N GLU A 68 5.44 12.57 14.23
CA GLU A 68 5.08 11.82 15.43
C GLU A 68 6.33 11.13 16.01
N PRO A 69 6.54 11.19 17.33
CA PRO A 69 7.73 10.66 17.98
C PRO A 69 7.82 9.12 17.95
#